data_AF-Q4TE25-F1
#
_entry.id   AF-Q4TE25-F1
#
_cell.length_a   1.000
_cell.length_b   1.000
_cell.length_c   1.000
_cell.angle_alpha   90.00
_cell.angle_beta   90.00
_cell.angle_gamma   90.00
#
_symmetry.space_group_name_H-M   'P 1'
#
loop_
_entity.id
_entity.type
_entity.pdbx_description
1 polymer ?
#
loop_
_entity_poly.entity_id
_entity_poly.type
_entity_poly.pdbx_seq_one_letter_code
_entity_poly.pdbx_strand_id
1 'polypeptide(L)'
;NFIAVRKEDAGEYFCRAKNDAGFAECPPQQMEIYDINVAGIVLGVVVVLVVLLCITAGICAPTSEASSPARNRRGTITRFLLKGMEWTT
;
A
#
# COMPACT_ATOMS: atom_id res chain seq x y z
N ASN A 1 -25.81 -10.38 -12.64
CA ASN A 1 -25.36 -9.01 -12.33
C ASN A 1 -24.80 -9.04 -10.91
N PHE A 2 -23.52 -8.72 -10.70
CA PHE A 2 -22.89 -8.74 -9.38
C PHE A 2 -22.91 -7.32 -8.80
N ILE A 3 -23.45 -7.17 -7.60
CA ILE A 3 -23.44 -5.88 -6.89
C ILE A 3 -22.12 -5.79 -6.14
N ALA A 4 -21.38 -4.69 -6.34
CA ALA A 4 -20.17 -4.43 -5.59
C ALA A 4 -20.52 -4.16 -4.12
N VAL A 5 -19.84 -4.85 -3.21
CA VAL A 5 -19.97 -4.67 -1.76
C VAL A 5 -19.32 -3.34 -1.37
N ARG A 6 -20.04 -2.54 -0.60
CA ARG A 6 -19.62 -1.20 -0.17
C ARG A 6 -19.47 -1.14 1.34
N LYS A 7 -18.76 -0.13 1.83
CA LYS A 7 -18.46 0.04 3.26
C LYS A 7 -19.70 0.08 4.15
N GLU A 8 -20.75 0.70 3.63
CA GLU A 8 -22.07 0.79 4.26
C GLU A 8 -22.79 -0.56 4.40
N ASP A 9 -22.34 -1.61 3.69
CA ASP A 9 -22.92 -2.95 3.79
C ASP A 9 -22.36 -3.74 5.00
N ALA A 10 -21.50 -3.14 5.84
CA ALA A 10 -20.98 -3.79 7.04
C ALA A 10 -22.06 -3.87 8.13
N GLY A 11 -22.16 -5.01 8.81
CA GLY A 11 -23.21 -5.22 9.82
C GLY A 11 -23.39 -6.68 10.21
N GLU A 12 -24.39 -6.94 11.05
CA GLU A 12 -24.79 -8.30 11.40
C GLU A 12 -25.79 -8.86 10.39
N TYR A 13 -25.51 -10.05 9.88
CA TYR A 13 -26.36 -10.76 8.94
C TYR A 13 -26.75 -12.12 9.49
N PHE A 14 -28.00 -12.51 9.27
CA PHE A 14 -28.48 -13.84 9.61
C PHE A 14 -29.30 -14.40 8.46
N CYS A 15 -29.24 -15.72 8.29
CA CYS A 15 -30.04 -16.41 7.30
C CYS A 15 -31.41 -16.74 7.91
N ARG A 16 -32.47 -16.51 7.12
CA ARG A 16 -33.84 -16.88 7.48
C ARG A 16 -34.48 -17.68 6.36
N ALA A 17 -34.91 -18.90 6.66
CA ALA A 17 -35.67 -19.75 5.76
C ALA A 17 -37.15 -19.77 6.19
N LYS A 18 -38.06 -19.72 5.21
CA LYS A 18 -39.51 -19.88 5.42
C LYS A 18 -40.08 -20.93 4.47
N ASN A 19 -40.91 -21.82 4.99
CA ASN A 19 -41.78 -22.69 4.21
C ASN A 19 -43.15 -22.81 4.89
N ASP A 20 -44.05 -23.66 4.36
CA ASP A 20 -45.40 -23.86 4.92
C ASP A 20 -45.39 -24.49 6.33
N ALA A 21 -44.29 -25.14 6.72
CA ALA A 21 -44.11 -25.70 8.06
C ALA A 21 -43.62 -24.66 9.09
N GLY A 22 -43.09 -23.51 8.67
CA GLY A 22 -42.68 -22.43 9.57
C GLY A 22 -41.44 -21.67 9.12
N PHE A 23 -40.67 -21.19 10.10
CA PHE A 23 -39.44 -20.42 9.89
C PHE A 23 -38.27 -21.02 10.68
N ALA A 24 -37.08 -20.92 10.12
CA ALA A 24 -35.82 -21.21 10.79
C ALA A 24 -34.82 -20.06 10.58
N GLU A 25 -34.09 -19.71 11.63
CA GLU A 25 -33.08 -18.64 11.62
C GLU A 25 -31.74 -19.16 12.12
N CYS A 26 -30.65 -18.74 11.47
CA CYS A 26 -29.28 -19.04 11.91
C CYS A 26 -28.78 -17.98 12.90
N PRO A 27 -27.77 -18.29 13.73
CA PRO A 27 -27.11 -17.28 14.56
C PRO A 27 -26.54 -16.13 13.72
N PRO A 28 -26.58 -14.89 14.23
CA PRO A 28 -26.06 -13.72 13.53
C PRO A 28 -24.55 -13.85 13.27
N GLN A 29 -24.12 -13.36 12.11
CA GLN A 29 -22.73 -13.32 11.64
C GLN A 29 -22.33 -11.87 11.40
N GLN A 30 -21.23 -11.44 12.02
CA GLN A 30 -20.67 -10.11 11.80
C GLN A 30 -19.94 -10.08 10.44
N MET A 31 -20.33 -9.17 9.56
CA MET A 31 -19.62 -8.89 8.31
C MET A 31 -18.89 -7.55 8.43
N GLU A 32 -17.57 -7.61 8.47
CA GLU A 32 -16.71 -6.43 8.36
C GLU A 32 -16.20 -6.27 6.94
N ILE A 33 -16.15 -5.03 6.48
CA ILE A 33 -15.65 -4.69 5.14
C ILE A 33 -14.42 -3.82 5.37
N TYR A 34 -13.27 -4.26 4.86
CA TYR A 34 -11.99 -3.57 5.03
C TYR A 34 -11.72 -2.57 3.91
N ASP A 35 -11.05 -1.46 4.24
CA ASP A 35 -10.71 -0.41 3.27
C ASP A 35 -9.31 -0.74 2.79
N ILE A 36 -9.17 -1.02 1.49
CA ILE A 36 -7.86 -1.05 0.89
C ILE A 36 -7.37 0.38 0.72
N ASN A 37 -6.28 0.75 1.40
CA ASN A 37 -5.69 2.07 1.23
C ASN A 37 -4.94 2.15 -0.11
N VAL A 38 -5.67 2.49 -1.17
CA VAL A 38 -5.12 2.62 -2.52
C VAL A 38 -3.96 3.62 -2.56
N ALA A 39 -4.07 4.75 -1.84
CA ALA A 39 -3.01 5.76 -1.79
C ALA A 39 -1.72 5.19 -1.17
N GLY A 40 -1.84 4.40 -0.09
CA GLY A 40 -0.71 3.74 0.54
C GLY A 40 -0.01 2.73 -0.38
N ILE A 41 -0.79 1.93 -1.11
CA ILE A 41 -0.27 0.96 -2.08
C ILE A 41 0.48 1.68 -3.21
N VAL A 42 -0.13 2.72 -3.80
CA VAL A 42 0.48 3.49 -4.89
C VAL A 42 1.79 4.15 -4.42
N LEU A 43 1.79 4.78 -3.25
CA LEU A 43 2.99 5.39 -2.69
C LEU A 43 4.10 4.36 -2.46
N GLY A 44 3.77 3.21 -1.86
CA GLY A 44 4.72 2.12 -1.63
C GLY A 44 5.36 1.62 -2.93
N VAL A 45 4.56 1.39 -3.96
CA VAL A 45 5.05 0.95 -5.28
C VAL A 45 5.99 2.00 -5.89
N VAL A 46 5.62 3.28 -5.86
CA VAL A 46 6.46 4.36 -6.40
C VAL A 46 7.82 4.42 -5.69
N VAL A 47 7.84 4.32 -4.37
CA VAL A 47 9.10 4.32 -3.59
C VAL A 47 9.99 3.15 -3.99
N VAL A 48 9.43 1.94 -4.08
CA VAL A 48 10.18 0.74 -4.49
C VAL A 48 10.75 0.90 -5.89
N LEU A 49 9.96 1.40 -6.84
CA LEU A 49 10.43 1.63 -8.22
C LEU A 49 11.56 2.66 -8.28
N VAL A 50 11.46 3.76 -7.54
CA VAL A 50 12.53 4.78 -7.46
C VAL A 50 13.82 4.17 -6.91
N VAL A 51 13.73 3.37 -5.84
CA VAL A 51 14.90 2.69 -5.26
C VAL A 51 15.55 1.74 -6.28
N LEU A 52 14.76 0.94 -6.99
CA LEU A 52 15.27 0.03 -8.02
C LEU A 52 15.91 0.78 -9.20
N LEU A 53 15.33 1.90 -9.62
CA LEU A 53 15.92 2.76 -10.65
C LEU A 53 17.24 3.38 -10.19
N CYS A 54 17.33 3.82 -8.94
CA CYS A 54 18.59 4.33 -8.38
C CYS A 54 19.67 3.24 -8.29
N ILE A 55 19.29 2.00 -7.94
CA ILE A 55 20.23 0.86 -7.88
C ILE A 55 20.72 0.51 -9.29
N THR A 56 19.81 0.35 -10.25
CA THR A 56 20.16 0.00 -11.64
C THR A 56 20.97 1.11 -12.32
N ALA A 57 20.63 2.38 -12.11
CA ALA A 57 21.42 3.53 -12.60
C ALA A 57 22.79 3.64 -11.89
N GLY A 58 22.86 3.30 -10.60
CA GLY A 58 24.12 3.25 -9.84
C GLY A 58 25.05 2.13 -10.30
N ILE A 59 24.49 1.02 -10.79
CA ILE A 59 25.25 -0.11 -11.36
C ILE A 59 25.66 0.16 -12.82
N CYS A 60 24.90 0.97 -13.57
CA CYS A 60 25.14 1.26 -14.99
C CYS A 60 26.04 2.49 -15.25
N ALA A 61 26.75 3.00 -14.24
CA ALA A 61 27.74 4.06 -14.44
C ALA A 61 29.11 3.46 -14.83
N PRO A 62 29.56 3.56 -16.10
CA PRO A 62 30.93 3.23 -16.43
C PRO A 62 31.85 4.28 -15.78
N THR A 63 32.98 3.83 -15.25
CA THR A 63 34.10 4.68 -14.83
C THR A 63 34.53 5.56 -16.01
N SER A 64 34.04 6.81 -16.07
CA SER A 64 34.73 7.87 -16.80
C SER A 64 35.46 8.71 -15.77
N GLU A 65 36.78 8.71 -15.86
CA GLU A 65 37.68 9.49 -15.03
C GLU A 65 37.24 10.96 -15.01
N ALA A 66 36.82 11.45 -13.84
CA ALA A 66 36.72 12.88 -13.56
C ALA A 66 37.47 13.12 -12.26
N SER A 67 38.65 13.71 -12.42
CA SER A 67 39.58 14.10 -11.38
C SER A 67 39.00 15.19 -10.45
N SER A 68 39.30 15.04 -9.15
CA SER A 68 39.35 16.07 -8.09
C SER A 68 38.06 16.61 -7.45
N PRO A 69 38.16 17.11 -6.19
CA PRO A 69 38.64 16.44 -4.98
C PRO A 69 37.44 16.00 -4.11
N ALA A 70 37.70 15.33 -2.99
CA ALA A 70 36.68 14.83 -2.06
C ALA A 70 35.65 15.88 -1.60
N ARG A 71 34.58 16.10 -2.38
CA ARG A 71 33.34 16.69 -1.88
C ARG A 71 32.48 15.54 -1.41
N ASN A 72 32.35 15.43 -0.09
CA ASN A 72 31.48 14.52 0.64
C ASN A 72 30.09 14.38 -0.04
N ARG A 73 29.97 13.42 -0.97
CA ARG A 73 28.70 12.92 -1.48
C ARG A 73 28.15 11.96 -0.43
N ARG A 74 27.75 12.51 0.72
CA ARG A 74 26.62 11.92 1.47
C ARG A 74 25.47 11.93 0.48
N GLY A 75 25.20 10.75 -0.09
CA GLY A 75 24.31 10.57 -1.21
C GLY A 75 23.06 11.41 -1.02
N THR A 76 22.72 12.20 -2.04
CA THR A 76 21.51 13.01 -2.06
C THR A 76 20.28 12.18 -1.64
N ILE A 77 20.28 10.87 -1.93
CA ILE A 77 19.30 9.87 -1.47
C ILE A 77 19.25 9.76 0.06
N THR A 78 20.39 9.67 0.76
CA THR A 78 20.43 9.63 2.23
C THR A 78 19.87 10.93 2.81
N ARG A 79 20.09 12.08 2.16
CA ARG A 79 19.43 13.34 2.54
C ARG A 79 17.94 13.36 2.23
N PHE A 80 17.48 12.82 1.10
CA PHE A 80 16.05 12.74 0.77
C PHE A 80 15.29 11.78 1.68
N LEU A 81 15.87 10.63 2.03
CA LEU A 81 15.30 9.68 2.98
C LEU A 81 15.28 10.25 4.40
N LEU A 82 16.38 10.84 4.87
CA LEU A 82 16.41 11.50 6.18
C LEU A 82 15.46 12.70 6.23
N LYS A 83 15.44 13.56 5.20
CA LYS A 83 14.52 14.70 5.11
C LYS A 83 13.06 14.25 5.02
N GLY A 84 12.78 13.16 4.29
CA GLY A 84 11.43 12.58 4.18
C GLY A 84 10.93 11.98 5.50
N MET A 85 11.81 11.33 6.27
CA MET A 85 11.49 10.84 7.62
C MET A 85 11.35 11.99 8.65
N GLU A 86 11.99 13.14 8.44
CA GLU A 86 11.81 14.33 9.30
C GLU A 86 10.40 14.94 9.23
N TRP A 87 9.61 14.70 8.15
CA TRP A 87 8.22 15.19 8.03
C TRP A 87 7.17 14.23 8.59
N THR A 88 7.58 13.09 9.14
CA THR A 88 6.67 12.06 9.67
C THR A 88 6.68 11.95 11.19
N THR A 89 7.19 12.97 11.90
CA THR A 89 7.13 13.09 13.37
C THR A 89 6.26 14.28 13.77
#